data_AF-A0A6L3Y4R8-F1
#
_entry.id   AF-A0A6L3Y4R8-F1
#
_cell.length_a   1.000
_cell.length_b   1.000
_cell.length_c   1.000
_cell.angle_alpha   90.00
_cell.angle_beta   90.00
_cell.angle_gamma   90.00
#
_symmetry.space_group_name_H-M   'P 1'
#
loop_
_entity.id
_entity.type
_entity.pdbx_description
1 polymer ?
#
loop_
_entity_poly.entity_id
_entity_poly.type
_entity_poly.pdbx_seq_one_letter_code
_entity_poly.pdbx_strand_id
1 'polypeptide(L)'
;MRDNIWFTYKARINAHHRLEWLEKHSQFILVWYAILSAILSIVTIRFPTVLGNNTDILAAILSVALLGISLVVSNLDFRGRAIAMRRNYLAMQRIYFASTDDKNLTSEQRNQYHELLDEVENHLDIDDKAARVSQADLETRIPTAKEIREVKNWKIKRFIFTYAFYLLPILLVWMD
;
A
#
# COMPACT_ATOMS: atom_id res chain seq x y z
N MET A 1 14.51 -18.35 17.80
CA MET A 1 15.05 -17.24 16.97
C MET A 1 14.72 -17.43 15.49
N ARG A 2 14.86 -18.63 14.94
CA ARG A 2 14.45 -18.96 13.57
C ARG A 2 12.96 -18.65 13.30
N ASP A 3 12.08 -18.96 14.24
CA ASP A 3 10.66 -18.58 14.17
C ASP A 3 10.46 -17.07 14.08
N ASN A 4 11.22 -16.29 14.85
CA ASN A 4 11.13 -14.83 14.80
C ASN A 4 11.54 -14.31 13.42
N ILE A 5 12.60 -14.86 12.82
CA ILE A 5 12.99 -14.54 11.43
C ILE A 5 11.84 -14.89 10.49
N TRP A 6 11.19 -16.04 10.70
CA TRP A 6 10.07 -16.48 9.89
C TRP A 6 8.88 -15.52 9.93
N PHE A 7 8.43 -15.16 11.14
CA PHE A 7 7.32 -14.21 11.31
C PHE A 7 7.67 -12.84 10.71
N THR A 8 8.88 -12.33 10.96
CA THR A 8 9.31 -11.04 10.44
C THR A 8 9.33 -11.01 8.92
N TYR A 9 9.94 -12.02 8.26
CA TYR A 9 9.99 -12.00 6.80
C TYR A 9 8.58 -12.15 6.19
N LYS A 10 7.70 -12.96 6.80
CA LYS A 10 6.30 -13.09 6.36
C LYS A 10 5.52 -11.78 6.53
N ALA A 11 5.71 -11.06 7.63
CA ALA A 11 5.13 -9.74 7.84
C ALA A 11 5.64 -8.74 6.79
N ARG A 12 6.94 -8.76 6.47
CA ARG A 12 7.55 -7.91 5.43
C ARG A 12 7.03 -8.22 4.02
N ILE A 13 6.68 -9.47 3.70
CA ILE A 13 5.99 -9.81 2.44
C ILE A 13 4.62 -9.11 2.35
N ASN A 14 3.85 -9.11 3.43
CA ASN A 14 2.56 -8.39 3.45
C ASN A 14 2.72 -6.87 3.39
N ALA A 15 3.74 -6.32 4.05
CA ALA A 15 4.10 -4.91 3.93
C ALA A 15 4.43 -4.55 2.47
N HIS A 16 5.20 -5.39 1.78
CA HIS A 16 5.50 -5.25 0.35
C HIS A 16 4.22 -5.23 -0.50
N HIS A 17 3.32 -6.20 -0.33
CA HIS A 17 2.05 -6.23 -1.07
C HIS A 17 1.16 -5.01 -0.77
N ARG A 18 1.18 -4.49 0.46
CA ARG A 18 0.47 -3.24 0.77
C ARG A 18 1.08 -2.06 0.03
N LEU A 19 2.40 -1.90 0.05
CA LEU A 19 3.08 -0.81 -0.66
C LEU A 19 2.83 -0.89 -2.17
N GLU A 20 2.89 -2.09 -2.74
CA GLU A 20 2.57 -2.33 -4.15
C GLU A 20 1.13 -1.96 -4.50
N TRP A 21 0.17 -2.29 -3.62
CA TRP A 21 -1.23 -1.88 -3.76
C TRP A 21 -1.37 -0.35 -3.74
N LEU A 22 -0.74 0.32 -2.77
CA LEU A 22 -0.77 1.78 -2.66
C LEU A 22 -0.17 2.45 -3.91
N GLU A 23 0.95 1.94 -4.40
CA GLU A 23 1.58 2.41 -5.63
C GLU A 23 0.61 2.28 -6.83
N LYS A 24 0.09 1.09 -7.09
CA LYS A 24 -0.81 0.86 -8.23
C LYS A 24 -2.04 1.77 -8.18
N HIS A 25 -2.69 1.86 -7.03
CA HIS A 25 -3.94 2.63 -6.92
C HIS A 25 -3.72 4.13 -6.92
N SER A 26 -2.68 4.64 -6.26
CA SER A 26 -2.38 6.08 -6.29
C SER A 26 -2.06 6.55 -7.72
N GLN A 27 -1.23 5.80 -8.46
CA GLN A 27 -0.92 6.11 -9.85
C GLN A 27 -2.16 6.03 -10.75
N PHE A 28 -2.95 4.97 -10.61
CA PHE A 28 -4.15 4.81 -11.44
C PHE A 28 -5.22 5.87 -11.12
N ILE A 29 -5.39 6.27 -9.85
CA ILE A 29 -6.27 7.39 -9.46
C ILE A 29 -5.77 8.69 -10.09
N LEU A 30 -4.47 8.98 -10.03
CA LEU A 30 -3.92 10.19 -10.66
C LEU A 30 -4.21 10.25 -12.16
N VAL A 31 -3.98 9.14 -12.87
CA VAL A 31 -4.29 9.04 -14.31
C VAL A 31 -5.79 9.18 -14.55
N TRP A 32 -6.62 8.54 -13.73
CA TRP A 32 -8.08 8.62 -13.83
C TRP A 32 -8.59 10.07 -13.72
N TYR A 33 -8.12 10.80 -12.71
CA TYR A 33 -8.50 12.19 -12.53
C TYR A 33 -7.88 13.13 -13.56
N ALA A 34 -6.69 12.82 -14.10
CA ALA A 34 -6.11 13.57 -15.21
C ALA A 34 -6.96 13.47 -16.49
N ILE A 35 -7.45 12.26 -16.81
CA ILE A 35 -8.35 12.04 -17.95
C ILE A 35 -9.66 12.80 -17.75
N LEU A 36 -10.27 12.71 -16.56
CA LEU A 36 -11.50 13.44 -16.25
C LEU A 36 -11.30 14.96 -16.35
N SER A 37 -10.17 15.48 -15.84
CA SER A 37 -9.83 16.90 -15.95
C SER A 37 -9.65 17.33 -17.41
N ALA A 38 -9.03 16.50 -18.25
CA ALA A 38 -8.87 16.80 -19.67
C ALA A 38 -10.22 16.78 -20.42
N ILE A 39 -11.08 15.80 -20.14
CA ILE A 39 -12.44 15.74 -20.69
C ILE A 39 -13.24 16.97 -20.28
N LEU A 40 -13.19 17.34 -18.99
CA LEU A 40 -13.85 18.54 -18.49
C LEU A 40 -13.39 19.78 -19.26
N SER A 41 -12.08 19.99 -19.40
CA SER A 41 -11.52 21.12 -20.16
C SER A 41 -11.96 21.17 -21.63
N ILE A 42 -12.25 20.03 -22.26
CA ILE A 42 -12.79 19.99 -23.64
C ILE A 42 -14.29 20.33 -23.64
N VAL A 43 -15.04 19.77 -22.70
CA VAL A 43 -16.50 19.96 -22.60
C VAL A 43 -16.85 21.42 -22.27
N THR A 44 -16.04 22.09 -21.43
CA THR A 44 -16.25 23.50 -21.07
C THR A 44 -16.14 24.45 -22.26
N ILE A 45 -15.42 24.09 -23.32
CA ILE A 45 -15.34 24.89 -24.56
C ILE A 45 -16.72 25.00 -25.21
N ARG A 46 -17.49 23.91 -25.23
CA ARG A 46 -18.82 23.87 -25.85
C ARG A 46 -19.92 24.29 -24.88
N PHE A 47 -19.76 23.95 -23.61
CA PHE A 47 -20.74 24.18 -22.55
C PHE A 47 -20.05 24.87 -21.35
N PRO A 48 -19.95 26.21 -21.35
CA PRO A 48 -19.16 26.94 -20.37
C PRO A 48 -19.71 26.89 -18.93
N THR A 49 -20.96 26.43 -18.73
CA THR A 49 -21.61 26.39 -17.41
C THR A 49 -21.92 24.97 -16.92
N VAL A 50 -21.15 23.97 -17.35
CA VAL A 50 -21.37 22.54 -17.02
C VAL A 50 -21.31 22.24 -15.52
N LEU A 51 -20.44 22.95 -14.79
CA LEU A 51 -20.30 22.86 -13.32
C LEU A 51 -20.85 24.14 -12.64
N GLY A 52 -21.73 24.88 -13.31
CA GLY A 52 -22.27 26.17 -12.86
C GLY A 52 -21.51 27.40 -13.38
N ASN A 53 -21.84 28.57 -12.85
CA ASN A 53 -21.37 29.86 -13.42
C ASN A 53 -19.84 30.07 -13.35
N ASN A 54 -19.14 29.37 -12.45
CA ASN A 54 -17.69 29.50 -12.25
C ASN A 54 -16.92 28.22 -12.65
N THR A 55 -17.42 27.54 -13.68
CA THR A 55 -16.88 26.25 -14.15
C THR A 55 -15.39 26.34 -14.50
N ASP A 56 -14.97 27.44 -15.10
CA ASP A 56 -13.59 27.75 -15.47
C ASP A 56 -12.66 27.84 -14.23
N ILE A 57 -13.10 28.55 -13.19
CA ILE A 57 -12.36 28.68 -11.93
C ILE A 57 -12.25 27.32 -11.23
N LEU A 58 -13.33 26.56 -11.19
CA LEU A 58 -13.35 25.23 -10.59
C LEU A 58 -12.43 24.26 -11.33
N ALA A 59 -12.46 24.24 -12.66
CA ALA A 59 -11.58 23.40 -13.48
C ALA A 59 -10.09 23.75 -13.26
N ALA A 60 -9.76 25.04 -13.12
CA ALA A 60 -8.41 25.50 -12.82
C ALA A 60 -7.96 25.03 -11.42
N ILE A 61 -8.80 25.19 -10.40
CA ILE A 61 -8.51 24.74 -9.02
C ILE A 61 -8.28 23.22 -8.99
N LEU A 62 -9.13 22.44 -9.67
CA LEU A 62 -8.99 20.98 -9.75
C LEU A 62 -7.67 20.59 -10.43
N SER A 63 -7.26 21.30 -11.48
CA SER A 63 -6.00 21.05 -12.17
C SER A 63 -4.78 21.31 -11.27
N VAL A 64 -4.80 22.43 -10.54
CA VAL A 64 -3.72 22.78 -9.58
C VAL A 64 -3.69 21.80 -8.41
N ALA A 65 -4.85 21.41 -7.88
CA ALA A 65 -4.95 20.40 -6.83
C ALA A 65 -4.41 19.04 -7.29
N LEU A 66 -4.76 18.61 -8.50
CA LEU A 66 -4.26 17.35 -9.07
C LEU A 66 -2.73 17.36 -9.20
N LEU A 67 -2.15 18.47 -9.64
CA LEU A 67 -0.69 18.65 -9.69
C LEU A 67 -0.05 18.57 -8.30
N GLY A 68 -0.65 19.23 -7.30
CA GLY A 68 -0.18 19.15 -5.92
C GLY A 68 -0.19 17.73 -5.39
N ILE A 69 -1.28 16.99 -5.63
CA ILE A 69 -1.42 15.59 -5.20
C ILE A 69 -0.40 14.70 -5.94
N SER A 70 -0.16 14.92 -7.24
CA SER A 70 0.81 14.11 -7.99
C SER A 70 2.22 14.26 -7.45
N LEU A 71 2.61 15.48 -7.04
CA LEU A 71 3.90 15.73 -6.39
C LEU A 71 4.00 15.02 -5.04
N VAL A 72 2.95 15.07 -4.22
CA VAL A 72 2.92 14.37 -2.93
C VAL A 72 3.04 12.86 -3.12
N VAL A 73 2.28 12.26 -4.04
CA VAL A 73 2.35 10.83 -4.34
C VAL A 73 3.74 10.44 -4.82
N SER A 74 4.36 11.26 -5.69
CA SER A 74 5.73 11.03 -6.15
C SER A 74 6.76 11.08 -5.01
N ASN A 75 6.59 11.98 -4.04
CA ASN A 75 7.49 12.12 -2.90
C ASN A 75 7.34 11.01 -1.86
N LEU A 76 6.17 10.36 -1.76
CA LEU A 76 5.96 9.24 -0.85
C LEU A 76 6.71 7.96 -1.29
N ASP A 77 7.12 7.89 -2.55
CA ASP A 77 7.94 6.84 -3.18
C ASP A 77 7.53 5.41 -2.76
N PHE A 78 6.24 5.09 -2.91
CA PHE A 78 5.73 3.76 -2.58
C PHE A 78 6.44 2.66 -3.39
N ARG A 79 6.78 2.96 -4.65
CA ARG A 79 7.54 2.05 -5.51
C ARG A 79 8.93 1.75 -4.96
N GLY A 80 9.73 2.76 -4.63
CA GLY A 80 11.09 2.57 -4.10
C GLY A 80 11.06 1.79 -2.79
N ARG A 81 10.13 2.14 -1.89
CA ARG A 81 9.90 1.43 -0.62
C ARG A 81 9.48 -0.03 -0.84
N ALA A 82 8.59 -0.31 -1.80
CA ALA A 82 8.18 -1.66 -2.13
C ALA A 82 9.35 -2.51 -2.66
N ILE A 83 10.22 -1.93 -3.49
CA ILE A 83 11.42 -2.61 -4.02
C ILE A 83 12.42 -2.91 -2.90
N ALA A 84 12.67 -1.94 -2.01
CA ALA A 84 13.55 -2.11 -0.86
C ALA A 84 13.03 -3.22 0.06
N MET A 85 11.74 -3.17 0.42
CA MET A 85 11.07 -4.21 1.22
C MET A 85 11.18 -5.59 0.56
N ARG A 86 11.08 -5.66 -0.78
CA ARG A 86 11.22 -6.90 -1.53
C ARG A 86 12.61 -7.51 -1.45
N ARG A 87 13.64 -6.69 -1.67
CA ARG A 87 15.03 -7.14 -1.54
C ARG A 87 15.31 -7.65 -0.13
N ASN A 88 14.82 -6.91 0.85
CA ASN A 88 15.05 -7.20 2.24
C ASN A 88 14.38 -8.52 2.71
N TYR A 89 13.09 -8.74 2.43
CA TYR A 89 12.45 -10.00 2.84
C TYR A 89 13.06 -11.21 2.12
N LEU A 90 13.54 -11.05 0.87
CA LEU A 90 14.25 -12.10 0.15
C LEU A 90 15.59 -12.43 0.80
N ALA A 91 16.32 -11.42 1.28
CA ALA A 91 17.56 -11.63 2.03
C ALA A 91 17.30 -12.35 3.36
N MET A 92 16.27 -11.94 4.10
CA MET A 92 15.84 -12.61 5.34
C MET A 92 15.42 -14.06 5.09
N GLN A 93 14.71 -14.32 3.99
CA GLN A 93 14.31 -15.67 3.60
C GLN A 93 15.53 -16.57 3.32
N ARG A 94 16.58 -16.03 2.71
CA ARG A 94 17.84 -16.78 2.51
C ARG A 94 18.49 -17.16 3.84
N ILE A 95 18.53 -16.24 4.81
CA ILE A 95 19.05 -16.54 6.16
C ILE A 95 18.22 -17.64 6.82
N TYR A 96 16.89 -17.55 6.73
CA TYR A 96 15.99 -18.56 7.29
C TYR A 96 16.24 -19.96 6.68
N PHE A 97 16.39 -20.07 5.36
CA PHE A 97 16.69 -21.36 4.71
C PHE A 97 18.12 -21.85 4.94
N ALA A 98 19.07 -20.94 5.17
CA ALA A 98 20.44 -21.31 5.53
C ALA A 98 20.56 -21.81 6.98
N SER A 99 19.59 -21.50 7.85
CA SER A 99 19.52 -22.05 9.20
C SER A 99 18.82 -23.42 9.21
N THR A 100 19.56 -24.49 9.44
CA THR A 100 19.03 -25.86 9.67
C THR A 100 18.29 -25.98 11.01
N ASP A 101 17.34 -26.91 11.12
CA ASP A 101 16.47 -27.10 12.31
C ASP A 101 17.24 -27.31 13.62
N ASP A 102 18.43 -27.91 13.56
CA ASP A 102 19.20 -28.31 14.75
C ASP A 102 20.30 -27.32 15.19
N LYS A 103 20.49 -26.19 14.48
CA LYS A 103 21.56 -25.24 14.81
C LYS A 103 21.03 -23.84 15.08
N ASN A 104 21.36 -23.32 16.26
CA ASN A 104 21.24 -21.89 16.55
C ASN A 104 21.97 -21.07 15.48
N LEU A 105 21.39 -19.91 15.13
CA LEU A 105 21.99 -18.96 14.18
C LEU A 105 23.44 -18.66 14.58
N THR A 106 24.34 -18.68 13.62
CA THR A 106 25.72 -18.22 13.83
C THR A 106 25.72 -16.73 14.21
N SER A 107 26.78 -16.27 14.88
CA SER A 107 26.93 -14.85 15.22
C SER A 107 26.88 -13.96 13.98
N GLU A 108 27.45 -14.42 12.86
CA GLU A 108 27.39 -13.72 11.57
C GLU A 108 25.95 -13.62 11.02
N GLN A 109 25.19 -14.72 11.01
CA GLN A 109 23.80 -14.71 10.56
C GLN A 109 22.90 -13.81 11.43
N ARG A 110 23.19 -13.74 12.72
CA ARG A 110 22.49 -12.85 13.65
C ARG A 110 22.80 -11.38 13.37
N ASN A 111 24.06 -11.04 13.11
CA ASN A 111 24.45 -9.68 12.75
C ASN A 111 23.82 -9.27 11.41
N GLN A 112 23.87 -10.13 10.40
CA GLN A 112 23.18 -9.91 9.12
C GLN A 112 21.67 -9.72 9.31
N TYR A 113 21.04 -10.49 10.18
CA TYR A 113 19.62 -10.31 10.49
C TYR A 113 19.34 -8.94 11.12
N HIS A 114 20.20 -8.47 12.04
CA HIS A 114 20.05 -7.14 12.63
C HIS A 114 20.30 -6.00 11.62
N GLU A 115 21.29 -6.14 10.74
CA GLU A 115 21.52 -5.19 9.65
C GLU A 115 20.29 -5.12 8.72
N LEU A 116 19.72 -6.27 8.34
CA LEU A 116 18.49 -6.31 7.55
C LEU A 116 17.29 -5.71 8.30
N LEU A 117 17.25 -5.77 9.63
CA LEU A 117 16.18 -5.15 10.39
C LEU A 117 16.21 -3.62 10.27
N ASP A 118 17.40 -3.03 10.23
CA ASP A 118 17.64 -1.58 10.18
C ASP A 118 17.62 -0.99 8.76
N GLU A 119 17.82 -1.82 7.73
CA GLU A 119 17.92 -1.39 6.32
C GLU A 119 16.62 -0.78 5.75
N VAL A 120 15.45 -1.23 6.23
CA VAL A 120 14.14 -0.86 5.66
C VAL A 120 13.17 -0.45 6.74
N GLU A 121 12.17 0.35 6.34
CA GLU A 121 11.07 0.70 7.23
C GLU A 121 10.41 -0.55 7.83
N ASN A 122 9.94 -0.42 9.08
CA ASN A 122 9.33 -1.55 9.75
C ASN A 122 7.94 -1.86 9.17
N HIS A 123 7.55 -3.13 9.23
CA HIS A 123 6.18 -3.53 8.91
C HIS A 123 5.22 -2.96 9.95
N LEU A 124 3.95 -2.77 9.58
CA LEU A 124 2.91 -2.38 10.53
C LEU A 124 2.42 -3.62 11.30
N ASP A 125 1.82 -3.40 12.47
CA ASP A 125 1.17 -4.46 13.26
C ASP A 125 0.12 -5.23 12.44
N ILE A 126 -0.60 -4.53 11.55
CA ILE A 126 -1.59 -5.14 10.67
C ILE A 126 -0.96 -6.10 9.64
N ASP A 127 0.30 -5.90 9.25
CA ASP A 127 0.98 -6.80 8.29
C ASP A 127 1.34 -8.13 8.94
N ASP A 128 1.82 -8.08 10.18
CA ASP A 128 2.10 -9.26 11.00
C ASP A 128 0.82 -10.03 11.27
N LYS A 129 -0.24 -9.34 11.75
CA LYS A 129 -1.56 -9.96 11.93
C LYS A 129 -2.08 -10.56 10.63
N ALA A 130 -1.98 -9.85 9.51
CA ALA A 130 -2.41 -10.37 8.22
C ALA A 130 -1.59 -11.59 7.77
N ALA A 131 -0.29 -11.65 8.13
CA ALA A 131 0.58 -12.77 7.79
C ALA A 131 0.21 -14.00 8.60
N ARG A 132 -0.08 -13.81 9.89
CA ARG A 132 -0.52 -14.91 10.77
C ARG A 132 -1.88 -15.45 10.37
N VAL A 133 -2.84 -14.57 10.05
CA VAL A 133 -4.20 -14.96 9.64
C VAL A 133 -4.22 -15.69 8.30
N SER A 134 -3.26 -15.48 7.41
CA SER A 134 -3.21 -16.16 6.11
C SER A 134 -2.52 -17.53 6.14
N GLN A 135 -2.04 -17.99 7.30
CA GLN A 135 -1.34 -19.28 7.44
C GLN A 135 -2.25 -20.27 8.17
N ALA A 136 -2.35 -21.49 7.64
CA ALA A 136 -3.21 -22.55 8.20
C ALA A 136 -2.53 -23.32 9.34
N ASP A 137 -1.20 -23.50 9.26
CA ASP A 137 -0.45 -24.42 10.11
C ASP A 137 0.58 -23.67 10.97
N LEU A 138 0.08 -22.84 11.89
CA LEU A 138 0.93 -22.13 12.85
C LEU A 138 1.06 -22.92 14.16
N GLU A 139 2.27 -23.34 14.48
CA GLU A 139 2.60 -23.95 15.77
C GLU A 139 2.76 -22.91 16.89
N THR A 140 3.11 -21.67 16.53
CA THR A 140 3.33 -20.57 17.47
C THR A 140 2.63 -19.28 17.00
N ARG A 141 2.34 -18.37 17.95
CA ARG A 141 1.68 -17.06 17.70
C ARG A 141 0.35 -17.16 16.93
N ILE A 142 -0.47 -18.17 17.25
CA ILE A 142 -1.77 -18.40 16.60
C ILE A 142 -2.65 -17.15 16.70
N PRO A 143 -3.23 -16.66 15.59
CA PRO A 143 -4.03 -15.46 15.60
C PRO A 143 -5.33 -15.64 16.39
N THR A 144 -5.66 -14.65 17.23
CA THR A 144 -6.91 -14.66 17.99
C THR A 144 -8.09 -14.26 17.08
N ALA A 145 -9.31 -14.72 17.39
CA ALA A 145 -10.53 -14.33 16.66
C ALA A 145 -10.71 -12.80 16.52
N LYS A 146 -10.28 -12.03 17.54
CA LYS A 146 -10.25 -10.56 17.49
C LYS A 146 -9.32 -10.04 16.38
N GLU A 147 -8.11 -10.58 16.29
CA GLU A 147 -7.10 -10.19 15.28
C GLU A 147 -7.56 -10.56 13.87
N ILE A 148 -8.19 -11.73 13.69
CA ILE A 148 -8.81 -12.14 12.43
C ILE A 148 -9.85 -11.10 11.98
N ARG A 149 -10.72 -10.67 12.90
CA ARG A 149 -11.73 -9.65 12.63
C ARG A 149 -11.11 -8.29 12.31
N GLU A 150 -10.06 -7.89 13.01
CA GLU A 150 -9.31 -6.66 12.72
C GLU A 150 -8.74 -6.66 11.30
N VAL A 151 -8.07 -7.74 10.90
CA VAL A 151 -7.51 -7.89 9.55
C VAL A 151 -8.61 -7.84 8.49
N LYS A 152 -9.74 -8.54 8.73
CA LYS A 152 -10.89 -8.51 7.80
C LYS A 152 -11.45 -7.10 7.67
N ASN A 153 -11.69 -6.43 8.79
CA ASN A 153 -12.22 -5.06 8.81
C ASN A 153 -11.27 -4.08 8.11
N TRP A 154 -9.95 -4.22 8.31
CA TRP A 154 -8.96 -3.39 7.63
C TRP A 154 -8.98 -3.60 6.11
N LYS A 155 -9.03 -4.86 5.64
CA LYS A 155 -9.14 -5.18 4.21
C LYS A 155 -10.40 -4.57 3.59
N ILE A 156 -11.54 -4.69 4.28
CA ILE A 156 -12.83 -4.12 3.82
C ILE A 156 -12.76 -2.59 3.76
N LYS A 157 -12.29 -1.93 4.83
CA LYS A 157 -12.16 -0.46 4.86
C LYS A 157 -11.24 0.06 3.76
N ARG A 158 -10.10 -0.60 3.56
CA ARG A 158 -9.15 -0.26 2.48
C ARG A 158 -9.82 -0.36 1.12
N PHE A 159 -10.56 -1.44 0.86
CA PHE A 159 -11.30 -1.62 -0.37
C PHE A 159 -12.35 -0.50 -0.54
N ILE A 160 -13.25 -0.31 0.44
CA ILE A 160 -14.29 0.72 0.36
C ILE A 160 -13.70 2.09 0.07
N PHE A 161 -12.64 2.49 0.78
CA PHE A 161 -11.99 3.78 0.59
C PHE A 161 -11.41 3.91 -0.82
N THR A 162 -10.60 2.95 -1.28
CA THR A 162 -10.01 2.99 -2.63
C THR A 162 -11.07 3.08 -3.73
N TYR A 163 -12.14 2.30 -3.64
CA TYR A 163 -13.19 2.31 -4.67
C TYR A 163 -14.11 3.54 -4.57
N ALA A 164 -14.28 4.12 -3.39
CA ALA A 164 -14.98 5.39 -3.24
C ALA A 164 -14.29 6.52 -4.04
N PHE A 165 -12.95 6.58 -4.06
CA PHE A 165 -12.23 7.57 -4.88
C PHE A 165 -12.44 7.37 -6.38
N TYR A 166 -12.58 6.13 -6.86
CA TYR A 166 -12.89 5.89 -8.28
C TYR A 166 -14.30 6.33 -8.65
N LEU A 167 -15.26 6.12 -7.75
CA LEU A 167 -16.67 6.40 -7.99
C LEU A 167 -17.07 7.86 -7.73
N LEU A 168 -16.33 8.58 -6.88
CA LEU A 168 -16.61 9.97 -6.52
C LEU A 168 -16.91 10.88 -7.71
N PRO A 169 -16.09 10.93 -8.79
CA PRO A 169 -16.40 11.80 -9.92
C PRO A 169 -17.66 11.39 -10.69
N ILE A 170 -17.98 10.09 -10.73
CA ILE A 170 -19.20 9.59 -11.38
C ILE A 170 -20.43 10.00 -10.55
N LEU A 171 -20.35 9.86 -9.22
CA LEU A 171 -21.44 10.24 -8.32
C LEU A 171 -21.73 11.74 -8.39
N LEU A 172 -20.69 12.58 -8.47
CA LEU A 172 -20.88 14.03 -8.61
C LEU A 172 -21.61 14.40 -9.91
N VAL A 173 -21.30 13.76 -11.04
CA VAL A 173 -21.97 14.01 -12.31
C VAL A 173 -23.46 13.60 -12.29
N TRP A 174 -23.83 12.61 -11.48
CA TRP A 174 -25.22 12.13 -11.37
C TRP A 174 -26.05 12.87 -10.32
N MET A 175 -25.43 13.67 -9.46
CA MET A 175 -26.10 14.44 -8.41
C MET A 175 -26.56 15.83 -8.88
N ASP A 176 -26.16 16.24 -10.08
CA ASP A 176 -26.61 17.44 -10.81
C ASP A 176 -27.56 17.06 -11.97
#